data_AF-A0A259TIW4-F1
#
_entry.id   AF-A0A259TIW4-F1
#
_cell.length_a   1.000
_cell.length_b   1.000
_cell.length_c   1.000
_cell.angle_alpha   90.00
_cell.angle_beta   90.00
_cell.angle_gamma   90.00
#
_symmetry.space_group_name_H-M   'P 1'
#
loop_
_entity.id
_entity.type
_entity.pdbx_description
1 polymer ?
#
loop_
_entity_poly.entity_id
_entity_poly.type
_entity_poly.pdbx_seq_one_letter_code
_entity_poly.pdbx_strand_id
1 'polypeptide(L)'
;MMHTTKTIYLASALLVLLLTSACGAKNTAVTDSGSPSAGAGQESSSTAQVPAAGGGQDNDAKDPSGEADQAETGSKDTAAGSSDQSAADSDAGKAILIIIDQTPKPTTGNNSFDFVINKLPEGYMLWEMQWVSAKNQINNTLQEAIEHGQNGEDGFYISGDGQFMGFFYPDALKGEEGQVKFVFTNDQGKTLTWQKTITLK
;
A
#
# COMPACT_ATOMS: atom_id res chain seq x y z
N MET A 1 29.20 40.88 -27.17
CA MET A 1 28.08 41.17 -26.25
C MET A 1 27.20 39.94 -26.15
N MET A 2 27.31 39.14 -25.08
CA MET A 2 26.40 38.01 -24.77
C MET A 2 26.59 37.59 -23.29
N HIS A 3 26.35 38.48 -22.31
CA HIS A 3 26.45 38.13 -20.87
C HIS A 3 25.47 38.91 -19.98
N THR A 4 24.25 39.20 -20.43
CA THR A 4 23.28 39.97 -19.62
C THR A 4 22.03 39.20 -19.18
N THR A 5 21.79 37.98 -19.66
CA THR A 5 20.57 37.22 -19.30
C THR A 5 20.77 36.24 -18.14
N LYS A 6 21.99 35.77 -17.87
CA LYS A 6 22.27 34.83 -16.75
C LYS A 6 22.34 35.51 -15.38
N THR A 7 22.67 36.80 -15.35
CA THR A 7 22.78 37.60 -14.11
C THR A 7 21.43 37.97 -13.50
N ILE A 8 20.35 37.95 -14.29
CA ILE A 8 19.01 38.32 -13.82
C ILE A 8 18.40 37.22 -12.95
N TYR A 9 18.59 35.94 -13.29
CA TYR A 9 18.04 34.83 -12.50
C TYR A 9 18.78 34.62 -11.16
N LEU A 10 20.08 34.91 -11.11
CA LEU A 10 20.88 34.79 -9.90
C LEU A 10 20.49 35.84 -8.84
N ALA A 11 20.06 37.03 -9.26
CA ALA A 11 19.60 38.09 -8.36
C ALA A 11 18.21 37.79 -7.76
N SER A 12 17.30 37.17 -8.52
CA SER A 12 15.94 36.85 -8.05
C SER A 12 15.92 35.73 -6.99
N ALA A 13 16.82 34.75 -7.07
CA ALA A 13 16.90 33.67 -6.08
C ALA A 13 17.39 34.17 -4.69
N LEU A 14 18.21 35.23 -4.66
CA LEU A 14 18.74 35.78 -3.42
C LEU A 14 17.69 36.59 -2.63
N LEU A 15 16.71 37.18 -3.32
CA LEU A 15 15.69 38.03 -2.68
C LEU A 15 14.60 37.21 -1.95
N VAL A 16 14.28 36.01 -2.44
CA VAL A 16 13.24 35.15 -1.85
C VAL A 16 13.72 34.48 -0.55
N LEU A 17 15.02 34.22 -0.41
CA LEU A 17 15.59 33.61 0.79
C LEU A 17 15.63 34.56 2.00
N LEU A 18 15.60 35.88 1.79
CA LEU A 18 15.70 36.88 2.85
C LEU A 18 14.38 37.15 3.59
N LEU A 19 13.25 36.63 3.09
CA LEU A 19 11.92 36.95 3.64
C LEU A 19 11.40 35.95 4.69
N THR A 20 12.13 34.88 5.01
CA THR A 20 11.68 33.86 5.99
C THR A 20 12.32 33.97 7.37
N SER A 21 13.13 35.01 7.63
CA SER A 21 13.87 35.18 8.90
C SER A 21 13.21 36.10 9.94
N ALA A 22 11.87 36.27 9.92
CA ALA A 22 11.19 37.11 10.88
C ALA A 22 9.84 36.53 11.34
N CYS A 23 9.88 35.55 12.25
CA CYS A 23 8.82 35.37 13.25
C CYS A 23 9.47 34.88 14.54
N GLY A 24 9.61 35.81 15.47
CA GLY A 24 10.26 35.64 16.76
C GLY A 24 9.39 34.89 17.78
N ALA A 25 10.09 34.26 18.72
CA ALA A 25 9.54 33.67 19.92
C ALA A 25 8.81 34.73 20.78
N LYS A 26 7.58 34.42 21.21
CA LYS A 26 6.86 35.20 22.20
C LYS A 26 6.92 34.48 23.54
N ASN A 27 7.94 34.82 24.33
CA ASN A 27 7.92 34.60 25.77
C ASN A 27 6.98 35.63 26.40
N THR A 28 5.96 35.17 27.10
CA THR A 28 5.28 35.97 28.12
C THR A 28 5.06 35.08 29.34
N ALA A 29 5.82 35.39 30.38
CA ALA A 29 5.66 34.86 31.71
C ALA A 29 4.89 35.87 32.58
N VAL A 30 4.01 35.32 33.44
CA VAL A 30 3.48 35.84 34.72
C VAL A 30 2.53 37.06 34.63
N THR A 31 1.32 37.03 35.21
CA THR A 31 1.03 37.30 36.65
C THR A 31 -0.45 36.94 36.91
N ASP A 32 -0.73 35.89 37.68
CA ASP A 32 -1.10 35.89 39.12
C ASP A 32 -2.52 36.41 39.43
N SER A 33 -3.32 35.55 40.06
CA SER A 33 -4.31 35.90 41.07
C SER A 33 -4.84 34.64 41.77
N GLY A 34 -4.33 34.37 42.99
CA GLY A 34 -5.18 33.91 44.10
C GLY A 34 -4.99 32.49 44.69
N SER A 35 -3.93 32.30 45.49
CA SER A 35 -3.90 31.87 46.93
C SER A 35 -4.85 30.76 47.50
N PRO A 36 -4.54 30.15 48.67
CA PRO A 36 -3.91 28.82 48.75
C PRO A 36 -4.72 27.79 49.58
N SER A 37 -4.43 26.50 49.44
CA SER A 37 -4.71 25.54 50.51
C SER A 37 -3.69 24.40 50.54
N ALA A 38 -3.17 24.17 51.73
CA ALA A 38 -2.19 23.17 52.12
C ALA A 38 -2.72 21.74 52.01
N GLY A 39 -1.80 20.76 51.95
CA GLY A 39 -2.11 19.37 52.30
C GLY A 39 -1.21 18.35 51.62
N ALA A 40 -0.26 17.83 52.39
CA ALA A 40 0.65 16.75 52.03
C ALA A 40 -0.01 15.36 52.04
N GLY A 41 0.69 14.39 51.43
CA GLY A 41 0.50 12.94 51.60
C GLY A 41 -0.18 12.27 50.39
N GLN A 42 0.19 11.07 49.92
CA GLN A 42 1.12 10.08 50.45
C GLN A 42 1.35 9.00 49.36
N GLU A 43 2.56 8.46 49.27
CA GLU A 43 2.89 7.19 48.60
C GLU A 43 2.22 5.99 49.28
N SER A 44 1.96 4.92 48.51
CA SER A 44 2.06 3.47 48.86
C SER A 44 1.26 2.66 47.82
N SER A 45 1.85 1.84 46.94
CA SER A 45 2.54 0.54 47.12
C SER A 45 1.61 -0.67 47.33
N SER A 46 1.93 -1.75 46.59
CA SER A 46 1.53 -3.17 46.80
C SER A 46 0.06 -3.53 46.49
N THR A 47 -0.29 -4.69 45.92
CA THR A 47 0.43 -5.97 45.77
C THR A 47 -0.25 -6.81 44.68
N ALA A 48 0.54 -7.62 43.98
CA ALA A 48 0.08 -8.78 43.22
C ALA A 48 -0.48 -9.85 44.16
N GLN A 49 -1.53 -10.56 43.73
CA GLN A 49 -2.06 -11.72 44.45
C GLN A 49 -2.39 -12.84 43.46
N VAL A 50 -1.62 -13.91 43.57
CA VAL A 50 -1.85 -15.24 43.00
C VAL A 50 -2.75 -16.01 43.98
N PRO A 51 -3.58 -16.95 43.50
CA PRO A 51 -3.56 -18.26 44.13
C PRO A 51 -3.51 -19.41 43.13
N ALA A 52 -2.74 -20.42 43.53
CA ALA A 52 -2.62 -21.74 42.92
C ALA A 52 -3.38 -22.79 43.76
N ALA A 53 -3.38 -24.02 43.22
CA ALA A 53 -4.02 -25.28 43.67
C ALA A 53 -5.46 -25.46 43.18
N GLY A 54 -5.88 -26.55 42.54
CA GLY A 54 -5.30 -27.89 42.37
C GLY A 54 -6.42 -28.91 42.58
N GLY A 55 -6.59 -29.86 41.66
CA GLY A 55 -7.55 -30.97 41.82
C GLY A 55 -7.95 -31.60 40.48
N GLY A 56 -7.48 -32.82 40.22
CA GLY A 56 -7.87 -33.63 39.07
C GLY A 56 -9.15 -34.44 39.31
N GLN A 57 -9.72 -34.95 38.23
CA GLN A 57 -10.33 -36.27 38.09
C GLN A 57 -10.84 -36.46 36.65
N ASP A 58 -10.18 -37.37 35.94
CA ASP A 58 -10.72 -38.54 35.22
C ASP A 58 -12.21 -38.49 34.84
N ASN A 59 -12.52 -38.74 33.56
CA ASN A 59 -13.54 -39.72 33.17
C ASN A 59 -13.46 -40.10 31.68
N ASP A 60 -13.71 -41.39 31.50
CA ASP A 60 -13.60 -42.25 30.33
C ASP A 60 -14.35 -41.85 29.04
N ALA A 61 -13.67 -42.20 27.95
CA ALA A 61 -14.12 -42.94 26.77
C ALA A 61 -15.64 -43.12 26.53
N LYS A 62 -16.07 -42.76 25.30
CA LYS A 62 -16.95 -43.62 24.49
C LYS A 62 -16.88 -43.29 23.00
N ASP A 63 -16.18 -44.15 22.25
CA ASP A 63 -16.45 -44.50 20.86
C ASP A 63 -17.73 -45.36 20.80
N PRO A 64 -18.56 -45.29 19.74
CA PRO A 64 -18.41 -46.32 18.72
C PRO A 64 -18.65 -45.86 17.27
N SER A 65 -17.69 -46.21 16.42
CA SER A 65 -17.81 -46.85 15.11
C SER A 65 -19.23 -47.23 14.63
N GLY A 66 -19.55 -46.80 13.41
CA GLY A 66 -20.64 -47.32 12.57
C GLY A 66 -20.28 -47.15 11.09
N GLU A 67 -19.88 -48.26 10.49
CA GLU A 67 -19.42 -48.46 9.11
C GLU A 67 -20.58 -48.71 8.12
N ALA A 68 -20.22 -48.72 6.82
CA ALA A 68 -20.90 -49.25 5.62
C ALA A 68 -21.40 -48.17 4.62
N ASP A 69 -20.69 -47.96 3.50
CA ASP A 69 -20.81 -48.68 2.20
C ASP A 69 -22.05 -48.19 1.40
N GLN A 70 -22.06 -47.93 0.09
CA GLN A 70 -21.17 -48.21 -1.03
C GLN A 70 -21.75 -47.50 -2.27
N ALA A 71 -20.92 -47.44 -3.33
CA ALA A 71 -21.28 -47.54 -4.76
C ALA A 71 -21.13 -46.30 -5.65
N GLU A 72 -20.33 -46.55 -6.68
CA GLU A 72 -19.79 -45.73 -7.75
C GLU A 72 -20.85 -45.26 -8.76
N THR A 73 -20.49 -44.27 -9.59
CA THR A 73 -20.32 -44.44 -11.06
C THR A 73 -20.07 -43.11 -11.77
N GLY A 74 -19.13 -43.11 -12.74
CA GLY A 74 -19.37 -42.43 -14.02
C GLY A 74 -18.67 -41.09 -14.33
N SER A 75 -17.37 -41.16 -14.61
CA SER A 75 -16.63 -40.47 -15.70
C SER A 75 -17.39 -39.48 -16.62
N LYS A 76 -16.88 -38.23 -16.75
CA LYS A 76 -16.48 -37.65 -18.06
C LYS A 76 -15.73 -36.32 -17.93
N ASP A 77 -14.72 -36.21 -18.77
CA ASP A 77 -13.91 -35.05 -19.18
C ASP A 77 -14.58 -33.68 -19.06
N THR A 78 -13.83 -32.68 -18.61
CA THR A 78 -13.23 -31.67 -19.51
C THR A 78 -12.27 -30.78 -18.70
N ALA A 79 -10.98 -30.92 -19.00
CA ALA A 79 -10.00 -29.90 -18.71
C ALA A 79 -10.38 -28.61 -19.44
N ALA A 80 -10.64 -27.52 -18.71
CA ALA A 80 -10.63 -26.18 -19.27
C ALA A 80 -9.38 -25.46 -18.76
N GLY A 81 -8.27 -25.76 -19.42
CA GLY A 81 -7.12 -24.87 -19.43
C GLY A 81 -7.48 -23.57 -20.17
N SER A 82 -7.07 -22.47 -19.55
CA SER A 82 -6.44 -21.29 -20.16
C SER A 82 -6.79 -20.91 -21.60
N SER A 83 -7.30 -19.69 -21.74
CA SER A 83 -6.95 -18.72 -22.78
C SER A 83 -7.66 -17.41 -22.39
N ASP A 84 -7.00 -16.48 -21.71
CA ASP A 84 -6.16 -15.45 -22.33
C ASP A 84 -6.74 -14.97 -23.67
N GLN A 85 -7.33 -13.78 -23.65
CA GLN A 85 -7.62 -13.05 -24.87
C GLN A 85 -7.49 -11.54 -24.62
N SER A 86 -6.24 -11.13 -24.48
CA SER A 86 -5.57 -10.14 -25.33
C SER A 86 -6.44 -8.99 -25.86
N ALA A 87 -6.25 -7.81 -25.27
CA ALA A 87 -6.59 -6.54 -25.88
C ALA A 87 -5.30 -5.83 -26.32
N ALA A 88 -5.11 -5.77 -27.64
CA ALA A 88 -4.19 -4.89 -28.36
C ALA A 88 -2.74 -4.83 -27.83
N ASP A 89 -2.07 -5.97 -27.88
CA ASP A 89 -0.65 -6.08 -27.56
C ASP A 89 0.18 -5.58 -28.76
N SER A 90 0.72 -4.37 -28.64
CA SER A 90 1.85 -3.97 -29.47
C SER A 90 2.97 -4.97 -29.23
N ASP A 91 3.73 -5.38 -30.25
CA ASP A 91 4.77 -6.43 -30.13
C ASP A 91 5.75 -6.26 -28.95
N ALA A 92 5.92 -5.01 -28.47
CA ALA A 92 6.73 -4.68 -27.31
C ALA A 92 6.04 -4.83 -25.93
N GLY A 93 4.70 -4.83 -25.86
CA GLY A 93 3.94 -5.13 -24.63
C GLY A 93 4.03 -6.60 -24.22
N LYS A 94 4.16 -7.51 -25.21
CA LYS A 94 4.41 -8.95 -25.03
C LYS A 94 5.70 -9.26 -24.25
N ALA A 95 6.65 -8.33 -24.22
CA ALA A 95 7.90 -8.48 -23.49
C ALA A 95 7.78 -8.09 -22.00
N ILE A 96 6.69 -7.43 -21.61
CA ILE A 96 6.47 -6.98 -20.23
C ILE A 96 5.79 -8.10 -19.43
N LEU A 97 6.39 -8.48 -18.30
CA LEU A 97 5.80 -9.44 -17.37
C LEU A 97 5.60 -8.79 -16.01
N ILE A 98 4.34 -8.63 -15.61
CA ILE A 98 3.97 -8.14 -14.28
C ILE A 98 3.15 -9.23 -13.58
N ILE A 99 3.50 -9.49 -12.33
CA ILE A 99 2.80 -10.41 -11.45
C ILE A 99 1.98 -9.56 -10.48
N ILE A 100 0.68 -9.85 -10.35
CA ILE A 100 -0.22 -9.23 -9.37
C ILE A 100 -0.50 -10.28 -8.30
N ASP A 101 -0.20 -9.99 -7.05
CA ASP A 101 -0.50 -10.83 -5.88
C ASP A 101 -1.61 -10.21 -5.04
N GLN A 102 -2.75 -10.90 -5.00
CA GLN A 102 -3.91 -10.55 -4.17
C GLN A 102 -4.10 -11.57 -3.05
N THR A 103 -3.01 -12.13 -2.50
CA THR A 103 -3.08 -13.03 -1.34
C THR A 103 -3.49 -12.22 -0.11
N PRO A 104 -4.54 -12.62 0.63
CA PRO A 104 -4.94 -11.91 1.84
C PRO A 104 -3.79 -11.82 2.84
N LYS A 105 -3.47 -10.61 3.27
CA LYS A 105 -2.42 -10.37 4.26
C LYS A 105 -3.00 -10.56 5.68
N PRO A 106 -2.25 -11.17 6.62
CA PRO A 106 -2.74 -11.47 7.97
C PRO A 106 -2.86 -10.24 8.89
N THR A 107 -2.40 -9.06 8.46
CA THR A 107 -2.40 -7.83 9.26
C THR A 107 -3.69 -7.02 9.09
N THR A 108 -4.19 -6.45 10.19
CA THR A 108 -5.30 -5.49 10.18
C THR A 108 -4.83 -4.15 9.63
N GLY A 109 -5.28 -3.78 8.44
CA GLY A 109 -4.99 -2.48 7.81
C GLY A 109 -5.13 -2.57 6.28
N ASN A 110 -5.74 -1.53 5.69
CA ASN A 110 -6.03 -1.26 4.27
C ASN A 110 -5.94 -2.43 3.28
N ASN A 111 -7.04 -2.70 2.57
CA ASN A 111 -7.04 -3.71 1.50
C ASN A 111 -5.95 -3.37 0.49
N SER A 112 -5.22 -4.39 0.04
CA SER A 112 -4.15 -4.18 -0.92
C SER A 112 -3.93 -5.37 -1.83
N PHE A 113 -3.27 -5.11 -2.94
CA PHE A 113 -2.54 -6.11 -3.68
C PHE A 113 -1.11 -5.63 -3.91
N ASP A 114 -0.20 -6.58 -4.07
CA ASP A 114 1.18 -6.29 -4.43
C ASP A 114 1.40 -6.58 -5.91
N PHE A 115 2.42 -5.96 -6.50
CA PHE A 115 2.84 -6.30 -7.84
C PHE A 115 4.36 -6.30 -7.99
N VAL A 116 4.84 -7.09 -8.94
CA VAL A 116 6.26 -7.18 -9.30
C VAL A 116 6.41 -7.06 -10.80
N ILE A 117 7.25 -6.11 -11.25
CA ILE A 117 7.67 -6.00 -12.64
C ILE A 117 8.83 -6.98 -12.84
N ASN A 118 8.52 -8.17 -13.35
CA ASN A 118 9.47 -9.27 -13.48
C ASN A 118 10.26 -9.20 -14.79
N LYS A 119 9.69 -8.60 -15.85
CA LYS A 119 10.38 -8.32 -17.12
C LYS A 119 9.92 -6.97 -17.68
N LEU A 120 10.88 -6.20 -18.16
CA LEU A 120 10.68 -4.92 -18.82
C LEU A 120 11.76 -4.76 -19.91
N PRO A 121 11.42 -4.28 -21.12
CA PRO A 121 12.41 -3.99 -22.15
C PRO A 121 13.48 -2.99 -21.69
N GLU A 122 14.71 -3.15 -22.17
CA GLU A 122 15.82 -2.25 -21.83
C GLU A 122 15.51 -0.79 -22.19
N GLY A 123 15.92 0.13 -21.32
CA GLY A 123 15.73 1.58 -21.50
C GLY A 123 14.34 2.09 -21.16
N TYR A 124 13.37 1.22 -20.87
CA TYR A 124 12.06 1.62 -20.37
C TYR A 124 12.05 1.71 -18.85
N MET A 125 11.31 2.67 -18.33
CA MET A 125 11.07 2.85 -16.89
C MET A 125 9.58 3.06 -16.63
N LEU A 126 9.12 2.66 -15.44
CA LEU A 126 7.75 2.89 -15.02
C LEU A 126 7.51 4.40 -14.93
N TRP A 127 6.45 4.85 -15.58
CA TRP A 127 6.06 6.26 -15.64
C TRP A 127 4.81 6.51 -14.79
N GLU A 128 3.80 5.66 -14.97
CA GLU A 128 2.47 5.87 -14.41
C GLU A 128 1.76 4.54 -14.15
N MET A 129 0.92 4.52 -13.11
CA MET A 129 0.08 3.41 -12.70
C MET A 129 -1.37 3.87 -12.58
N GLN A 130 -2.30 3.04 -13.06
CA GLN A 130 -3.72 3.36 -13.03
C GLN A 130 -4.57 2.19 -12.56
N TRP A 131 -5.60 2.51 -11.78
CA TRP A 131 -6.78 1.67 -11.58
C TRP A 131 -7.94 2.32 -12.29
N VAL A 132 -8.57 1.58 -13.21
CA VAL A 132 -9.71 2.08 -14.00
C VAL A 132 -10.86 1.09 -13.93
N SER A 133 -11.97 1.49 -13.34
CA SER A 133 -13.22 0.72 -13.31
C SER A 133 -14.38 1.54 -13.89
N ALA A 134 -15.59 0.99 -13.82
CA ALA A 134 -16.80 1.73 -14.18
C ALA A 134 -17.11 2.91 -13.23
N LYS A 135 -16.59 2.88 -12.00
CA LYS A 135 -16.93 3.85 -10.94
C LYS A 135 -15.77 4.73 -10.51
N ASN A 136 -14.54 4.22 -10.65
CA ASN A 136 -13.35 4.85 -10.10
C ASN A 136 -12.26 4.93 -11.16
N GLN A 137 -11.49 6.02 -11.10
CA GLN A 137 -10.26 6.18 -11.84
C GLN A 137 -9.22 6.76 -10.89
N ILE A 138 -8.20 5.97 -10.58
CA ILE A 138 -7.08 6.36 -9.74
C ILE A 138 -5.85 6.34 -10.63
N ASN A 139 -5.10 7.43 -10.61
CA ASN A 139 -3.86 7.60 -11.38
C ASN A 139 -2.77 8.08 -10.44
N ASN A 140 -1.63 7.39 -10.42
CA ASN A 140 -0.44 7.80 -9.70
C ASN A 140 0.77 7.75 -10.63
N THR A 141 1.52 8.84 -10.63
CA THR A 141 2.87 8.89 -11.18
C THR A 141 3.84 8.05 -10.34
N LEU A 142 5.03 7.78 -10.88
CA LEU A 142 6.10 7.13 -10.10
C LEU A 142 6.42 7.89 -8.80
N GLN A 143 6.46 9.23 -8.86
CA GLN A 143 6.80 10.07 -7.71
C GLN A 143 5.73 9.99 -6.62
N GLU A 144 4.45 10.11 -6.98
CA GLU A 144 3.34 9.98 -6.03
C GLU A 144 3.35 8.60 -5.37
N ALA A 145 3.59 7.52 -6.12
CA ALA A 145 3.66 6.20 -5.53
C ALA A 145 4.82 6.03 -4.52
N ILE A 146 5.97 6.68 -4.76
CA ILE A 146 7.09 6.71 -3.80
C ILE A 146 6.73 7.50 -2.53
N GLU A 147 5.97 8.58 -2.67
CA GLU A 147 5.45 9.35 -1.53
C GLU A 147 4.43 8.53 -0.74
N HIS A 148 3.52 7.85 -1.43
CA HIS A 148 2.52 6.97 -0.84
C HIS A 148 3.17 5.81 -0.07
N GLY A 149 4.27 5.26 -0.56
CA GLY A 149 5.02 4.22 0.14
C GLY A 149 5.68 4.68 1.45
N GLN A 150 5.86 5.99 1.64
CA GLN A 150 6.40 6.57 2.88
C GLN A 150 5.32 6.95 3.88
N ASN A 151 4.14 7.34 3.41
CA ASN A 151 3.06 7.89 4.24
C ASN A 151 1.87 6.93 4.44
N GLY A 152 1.73 5.88 3.62
CA GLY A 152 0.65 4.90 3.68
C GLY A 152 -0.68 5.35 3.07
N GLU A 153 -0.66 6.32 2.15
CA GLU A 153 -1.86 6.79 1.45
C GLU A 153 -2.45 5.74 0.49
N ASP A 154 -3.76 5.89 0.22
CA ASP A 154 -4.47 5.06 -0.76
C ASP A 154 -3.93 5.29 -2.18
N GLY A 155 -4.08 4.29 -3.04
CA GLY A 155 -3.56 4.30 -4.40
C GLY A 155 -2.31 3.45 -4.55
N PHE A 156 -1.59 3.64 -5.65
CA PHE A 156 -0.35 2.90 -5.89
C PHE A 156 0.74 3.38 -4.95
N TYR A 157 1.56 2.45 -4.49
CA TYR A 157 2.68 2.74 -3.60
C TYR A 157 3.95 1.98 -4.04
N ILE A 158 5.10 2.57 -3.74
CA ILE A 158 6.43 1.99 -3.88
C ILE A 158 7.19 2.31 -2.59
N SER A 159 7.61 1.28 -1.84
CA SER A 159 8.40 1.47 -0.62
C SER A 159 9.68 2.23 -0.91
N GLY A 160 10.25 2.91 0.08
CA GLY A 160 11.42 3.77 -0.11
C GLY A 160 12.67 3.06 -0.67
N ASP A 161 12.78 1.74 -0.48
CA ASP A 161 13.83 0.88 -1.04
C ASP A 161 13.41 0.19 -2.36
N GLY A 162 12.18 0.42 -2.82
CA GLY A 162 11.59 -0.19 -4.01
C GLY A 162 11.30 -1.69 -3.86
N GLN A 163 11.49 -2.27 -2.67
CA GLN A 163 11.31 -3.72 -2.46
C GLN A 163 9.84 -4.13 -2.54
N PHE A 164 8.94 -3.27 -2.08
CA PHE A 164 7.51 -3.52 -2.05
C PHE A 164 6.80 -2.49 -2.93
N MET A 165 5.97 -2.99 -3.84
CA MET A 165 5.10 -2.16 -4.68
C MET A 165 3.71 -2.76 -4.66
N GLY A 166 2.71 -1.91 -4.67
CA GLY A 166 1.34 -2.37 -4.61
C GLY A 166 0.33 -1.26 -4.80
N PHE A 167 -0.90 -1.56 -4.41
CA PHE A 167 -2.02 -0.67 -4.46
C PHE A 167 -2.83 -0.82 -3.19
N PHE A 168 -2.91 0.23 -2.38
CA PHE A 168 -3.81 0.32 -1.23
C PHE A 168 -5.17 0.85 -1.69
N TYR A 169 -6.26 0.29 -1.17
CA TYR A 169 -7.60 0.73 -1.48
C TYR A 169 -8.55 0.63 -0.29
N PRO A 170 -9.51 1.57 -0.20
CA PRO A 170 -10.49 1.56 0.88
C PRO A 170 -11.49 0.40 0.68
N ASP A 171 -12.19 0.03 1.76
CA ASP A 171 -13.19 -1.05 1.74
C ASP A 171 -14.28 -0.87 0.66
N ALA A 172 -14.58 0.38 0.30
CA ALA A 172 -15.56 0.71 -0.73
C ALA A 172 -15.22 0.16 -2.12
N LEU A 173 -13.94 -0.13 -2.38
CA LEU A 173 -13.45 -0.67 -3.66
C LEU A 173 -13.39 -2.21 -3.68
N LYS A 174 -13.62 -2.90 -2.56
CA LYS A 174 -13.59 -4.37 -2.51
C LYS A 174 -14.67 -4.96 -3.43
N GLY A 175 -14.31 -6.01 -4.15
CA GLY A 175 -15.17 -6.66 -5.14
C GLY A 175 -15.34 -5.87 -6.43
N GLU A 176 -14.70 -4.71 -6.57
CA GLU A 176 -14.74 -3.93 -7.80
C GLU A 176 -13.90 -4.60 -8.90
N GLU A 177 -14.52 -4.83 -10.07
CA GLU A 177 -13.80 -5.23 -11.27
C GLU A 177 -13.29 -3.99 -12.00
N GLY A 178 -12.02 -4.03 -12.39
CA GLY A 178 -11.37 -2.95 -13.10
C GLY A 178 -10.08 -3.41 -13.78
N GLN A 179 -9.45 -2.48 -14.47
CA GLN A 179 -8.17 -2.67 -15.12
C GLN A 179 -7.08 -2.00 -14.28
N VAL A 180 -6.07 -2.79 -13.92
CA VAL A 180 -4.77 -2.23 -13.54
C VAL A 180 -3.98 -1.97 -14.82
N LYS A 181 -3.40 -0.77 -14.95
CA LYS A 181 -2.61 -0.35 -16.12
C LYS A 181 -1.28 0.22 -15.66
N PHE A 182 -0.20 -0.16 -16.33
CA PHE A 182 1.14 0.36 -16.11
C PHE A 182 1.65 0.94 -17.42
N VAL A 183 2.08 2.20 -17.38
CA VAL A 183 2.68 2.90 -18.51
C VAL A 183 4.18 3.01 -18.26
N PHE A 184 4.96 2.64 -19.26
CA PHE A 184 6.41 2.71 -19.26
C PHE A 184 6.86 3.67 -20.35
N THR A 185 7.88 4.47 -20.08
CA THR A 185 8.47 5.38 -21.07
C THR A 185 9.98 5.17 -21.16
N ASN A 186 10.56 5.46 -22.31
CA ASN A 186 12.02 5.53 -22.47
C ASN A 186 12.49 6.99 -22.64
N ASP A 187 13.80 7.18 -22.74
CA ASP A 187 14.44 8.48 -22.92
C ASP A 187 14.08 9.19 -24.24
N GLN A 188 13.61 8.43 -25.24
CA GLN A 188 13.09 8.94 -26.51
C GLN A 188 11.60 9.34 -26.44
N GLY A 189 10.96 9.18 -25.28
CA GLY A 189 9.54 9.45 -25.09
C GLY A 189 8.61 8.41 -25.72
N LYS A 190 9.11 7.24 -26.11
CA LYS A 190 8.26 6.12 -26.57
C LYS A 190 7.61 5.46 -25.38
N THR A 191 6.32 5.17 -25.49
CA THR A 191 5.55 4.52 -24.43
C THR A 191 5.26 3.06 -24.72
N LEU A 192 5.19 2.26 -23.66
CA LEU A 192 4.61 0.92 -23.64
C LEU A 192 3.57 0.85 -22.54
N THR A 193 2.51 0.08 -22.78
CA THR A 193 1.44 -0.11 -21.80
C THR A 193 1.23 -1.58 -21.55
N TRP A 194 1.22 -1.97 -20.28
CA TRP A 194 0.73 -3.26 -19.83
C TRP A 194 -0.58 -3.05 -19.09
N GLN A 195 -1.55 -3.94 -19.27
CA GLN A 195 -2.82 -3.87 -18.55
C GLN A 195 -3.39 -5.26 -18.26
N LYS A 196 -4.14 -5.36 -17.18
CA LYS A 196 -4.84 -6.59 -16.79
C LYS A 196 -6.15 -6.26 -16.08
N THR A 197 -7.22 -6.94 -16.47
CA THR A 197 -8.48 -6.92 -15.72
C THR A 197 -8.39 -7.81 -14.50
N ILE A 198 -8.74 -7.29 -13.33
CA ILE A 198 -8.80 -8.02 -12.06
C ILE A 198 -10.03 -7.56 -11.26
N THR A 199 -10.45 -8.39 -10.31
CA THR A 199 -11.39 -8.00 -9.24
C THR A 199 -10.61 -7.78 -7.96
N LEU A 200 -10.82 -6.66 -7.28
CA LEU A 200 -10.22 -6.39 -5.97
C LEU A 200 -10.83 -7.30 -4.89
N LYS A 201 -10.01 -7.88 -4.02
CA LYS A 201 -10.44 -8.89 -3.03
C LYS A 201 -10.79 -8.32 -1.66
#